data_AF-A0A1D6JMX7-F1
#
_entry.id   AF-A0A1D6JMX7-F1
#
_cell.length_a   1.000
_cell.length_b   1.000
_cell.length_c   1.000
_cell.angle_alpha   90.00
_cell.angle_beta   90.00
_cell.angle_gamma   90.00
#
_symmetry.space_group_name_H-M   'P 1'
#
loop_
_entity.id
_entity.type
_entity.pdbx_description
1 polymer ?
#
loop_
_entity_poly.entity_id
_entity_poly.type
_entity_poly.pdbx_seq_one_letter_code
_entity_poly.pdbx_strand_id
1 'polypeptide(L)'
;MASVKVFGSQPAASQTKVSAQKEEEMLKLFEQRKKDLEKLLDIYEQRLEEATFLAGDNFTIADLSHLPYADHLVSDPRSRRMFESRKNVSRWWHDVSGRDTWKYVKTLQRPPSTSTDASAKNGQLGQQQHLPSSTDGHGVKTQRLVQNERHF
;
A
#
# COMPACT_ATOMS: atom_id res chain seq x y z
N MET A 1 45.62 20.35 -45.98
CA MET A 1 44.61 19.27 -46.10
C MET A 1 44.31 18.74 -44.72
N ALA A 2 43.04 18.66 -44.31
CA ALA A 2 42.64 18.15 -43.00
C ALA A 2 41.71 16.94 -43.19
N SER A 3 42.15 15.75 -42.77
CA SER A 3 41.37 14.52 -42.89
C SER A 3 40.36 14.43 -41.77
N VAL A 4 39.07 14.63 -42.08
CA VAL A 4 37.97 14.33 -41.16
C VAL A 4 37.89 12.82 -40.96
N LYS A 5 38.27 12.33 -39.78
CA LYS A 5 37.96 10.96 -39.37
C LYS A 5 36.47 10.89 -39.05
N VAL A 6 35.69 10.29 -39.95
CA VAL A 6 34.32 9.85 -39.67
C VAL A 6 34.37 8.84 -38.52
N PHE A 7 33.79 9.20 -37.38
CA PHE A 7 33.66 8.27 -36.26
C PHE A 7 32.65 7.19 -36.65
N GLY A 8 33.07 5.92 -36.58
CA GLY A 8 32.30 4.80 -37.13
C GLY A 8 30.97 4.58 -36.39
N SER A 9 29.92 4.31 -37.17
CA SER A 9 28.69 3.72 -36.63
C SER A 9 29.01 2.36 -36.02
N GLN A 10 28.71 2.19 -34.73
CA GLN A 10 28.99 0.94 -34.01
C GLN A 10 27.98 -0.13 -34.45
N PRO A 11 28.39 -1.34 -34.84
CA PRO A 11 27.49 -2.31 -35.46
C PRO A 11 26.45 -2.83 -34.45
N ALA A 12 25.18 -2.81 -34.85
CA ALA A 12 24.05 -3.24 -34.02
C ALA A 12 24.22 -4.66 -33.43
N ALA A 13 24.88 -5.56 -34.15
CA ALA A 13 25.20 -6.92 -33.70
C ALA A 13 26.04 -6.98 -32.40
N SER A 14 26.79 -5.93 -32.06
CA SER A 14 27.48 -5.82 -30.77
C SER A 14 26.54 -5.40 -29.65
N GLN A 15 25.57 -4.52 -29.91
CA GLN A 15 24.58 -4.10 -28.92
C GLN A 15 23.62 -5.25 -28.57
N THR A 16 23.16 -6.02 -29.57
CA THR A 16 22.27 -7.18 -29.37
C THR A 16 22.91 -8.29 -28.52
N LYS A 17 24.23 -8.49 -28.62
CA LYS A 17 24.97 -9.44 -27.78
C LYS A 17 25.07 -8.96 -26.33
N VAL A 18 25.40 -7.68 -26.13
CA VAL A 18 25.48 -7.08 -24.79
C VAL A 18 24.10 -7.06 -24.10
N SER A 19 23.01 -6.82 -24.83
CA SER A 19 21.65 -6.90 -24.24
C SER A 19 21.29 -8.33 -23.82
N ALA A 20 21.58 -9.34 -24.65
CA ALA A 20 21.31 -10.74 -24.32
C ALA A 20 22.15 -11.25 -23.13
N GLN A 21 23.44 -10.87 -23.06
CA GLN A 21 24.30 -11.20 -21.92
C GLN A 21 23.80 -10.55 -20.62
N LYS A 22 23.40 -9.28 -20.68
CA LYS A 22 22.84 -8.55 -19.52
C LYS A 22 21.52 -9.16 -19.05
N GLU A 23 20.70 -9.69 -19.95
CA GLU A 23 19.48 -10.42 -19.62
C GLU A 23 19.78 -11.76 -18.92
N GLU A 24 20.75 -12.52 -19.43
CA GLU A 24 21.20 -13.77 -18.78
C GLU A 24 21.77 -13.53 -17.37
N GLU A 25 22.57 -12.47 -17.19
CA GLU A 25 23.10 -12.06 -15.88
C GLU A 25 21.99 -11.61 -14.92
N MET A 26 21.02 -10.84 -15.40
CA MET A 26 19.85 -10.43 -14.62
C MET A 26 19.01 -11.64 -14.15
N LEU A 27 18.79 -12.63 -15.01
CA LEU A 27 18.07 -13.86 -14.66
C LEU A 27 18.82 -14.68 -13.60
N LYS A 28 20.15 -14.83 -13.75
CA LYS A 28 21.00 -15.50 -12.74
C LYS A 28 20.97 -14.78 -11.40
N LEU A 29 21.06 -13.45 -11.39
CA LEU A 29 20.97 -12.65 -10.17
C LEU A 29 19.60 -12.78 -9.51
N PHE A 30 18.51 -12.76 -10.28
CA PHE A 30 17.16 -12.93 -9.75
C PHE A 30 16.97 -14.29 -9.06
N GLU A 31 17.33 -15.39 -9.72
CA GLU A 31 17.23 -16.73 -9.12
C GLU A 31 18.16 -16.92 -7.92
N GLN A 32 19.33 -16.27 -7.88
CA GLN A 32 20.16 -16.27 -6.68
C GLN A 32 19.50 -15.53 -5.51
N ARG A 33 18.96 -14.33 -5.75
CA ARG A 33 18.29 -13.52 -4.70
C ARG A 33 17.04 -14.22 -4.17
N LYS A 34 16.30 -14.92 -5.02
CA LYS A 34 15.19 -15.80 -4.64
C LYS A 34 15.63 -16.93 -3.71
N LYS A 35 16.70 -17.66 -4.06
CA LYS A 35 17.26 -18.72 -3.20
C LYS A 35 17.78 -18.20 -1.87
N ASP A 36 18.35 -17.00 -1.85
CA ASP A 36 18.81 -16.36 -0.62
C ASP A 36 17.62 -15.96 0.28
N LEU A 37 16.52 -15.48 -0.30
CA LEU A 37 15.26 -15.21 0.42
C LEU A 37 14.62 -16.51 0.95
N GLU A 38 14.56 -17.57 0.15
CA GLU A 38 14.03 -18.88 0.60
C GLU A 38 14.78 -19.38 1.85
N LYS A 39 16.12 -19.35 1.84
CA LYS A 39 16.95 -19.72 3.00
C LYS A 39 16.73 -18.81 4.22
N LEU A 40 16.58 -17.50 4.00
CA LEU A 40 16.30 -16.56 5.10
C LEU A 40 14.96 -16.88 5.77
N LEU A 41 13.93 -17.20 4.97
CA LEU A 41 12.62 -17.57 5.47
C LEU A 41 12.65 -18.96 6.16
N ASP A 42 13.52 -19.88 5.75
CA ASP A 42 13.72 -21.16 6.47
C ASP A 42 14.34 -20.94 7.87
N ILE A 43 15.32 -20.03 7.98
CA ILE A 43 15.89 -19.64 9.28
C ILE A 43 14.82 -18.96 10.16
N TYR A 44 13.94 -18.16 9.57
CA TYR A 44 12.82 -17.54 10.30
C TYR A 44 11.79 -18.58 10.73
N GLU A 45 11.47 -19.58 9.92
CA GLU A 45 10.52 -20.64 10.27
C GLU A 45 10.98 -21.43 11.50
N GLN A 46 12.28 -21.76 11.57
CA GLN A 46 12.91 -22.37 12.74
C GLN A 46 12.87 -21.44 13.96
N ARG A 47 13.28 -20.17 13.79
CA ARG A 47 13.28 -19.20 14.89
C ARG A 47 11.88 -18.94 15.48
N LEU A 48 10.87 -18.92 14.61
CA LEU A 48 9.47 -18.68 14.95
C LEU A 48 8.72 -19.95 15.37
N GLU A 49 9.39 -21.11 15.37
CA GLU A 49 8.94 -22.33 16.05
C GLU A 49 9.19 -22.24 17.56
N GLU A 50 10.33 -21.68 17.96
CA GLU A 50 10.73 -21.49 19.36
C GLU A 50 10.10 -20.26 20.03
N ALA A 51 9.71 -19.25 19.25
CA ALA A 51 9.31 -17.94 19.73
C ALA A 51 8.14 -17.34 18.93
N THR A 52 7.36 -16.48 19.58
CA THR A 52 6.23 -15.79 18.93
C THR A 52 6.70 -14.83 17.83
N PHE A 53 7.76 -14.05 18.10
CA PHE A 53 8.37 -13.02 17.26
C PHE A 53 9.88 -13.25 17.07
N LEU A 54 10.53 -12.52 16.17
CA LEU A 54 11.93 -12.79 15.78
C LEU A 54 12.92 -12.70 16.96
N ALA A 55 12.66 -11.78 17.89
CA ALA A 55 13.50 -11.54 19.07
C ALA A 55 13.08 -12.34 20.33
N GLY A 56 12.00 -13.12 20.30
CA GLY A 56 11.39 -13.76 21.48
C GLY A 56 9.87 -13.57 21.49
N ASP A 57 9.23 -13.62 22.66
CA ASP A 57 7.76 -13.57 22.75
C ASP A 57 7.14 -12.16 22.77
N ASN A 58 7.98 -11.12 22.72
CA ASN A 58 7.54 -9.74 22.62
C ASN A 58 7.80 -9.19 21.21
N PHE A 59 6.86 -8.39 20.69
CA PHE A 59 7.07 -7.64 19.46
C PHE A 59 8.13 -6.55 19.67
N THR A 60 9.15 -6.49 18.82
CA THR A 60 10.28 -5.57 18.97
C THR A 60 10.63 -4.81 17.69
N ILE A 61 11.69 -3.98 17.77
CA ILE A 61 12.31 -3.35 16.59
C ILE A 61 12.77 -4.40 15.56
N ALA A 62 13.13 -5.62 15.99
CA ALA A 62 13.52 -6.69 15.07
C ALA A 62 12.37 -7.11 14.15
N ASP A 63 11.12 -7.03 14.59
CA ASP A 63 9.95 -7.33 13.76
C ASP A 63 9.55 -6.12 12.91
N LEU A 64 9.57 -4.93 13.52
CA LEU A 64 9.23 -3.66 12.88
C LEU A 64 10.13 -3.32 11.70
N SER A 65 11.44 -3.60 11.79
CA SER A 65 12.42 -3.27 10.73
C SER A 65 12.18 -4.03 9.42
N HIS A 66 11.54 -5.21 9.49
CA HIS A 66 11.25 -6.02 8.31
C HIS A 66 9.97 -5.60 7.58
N LEU A 67 9.03 -4.93 8.26
CA LEU A 67 7.71 -4.61 7.72
C LEU A 67 7.73 -3.92 6.33
N PRO A 68 8.55 -2.87 6.07
CA PRO A 68 8.53 -2.20 4.76
C PRO A 68 8.91 -3.10 3.59
N TYR A 69 9.95 -3.92 3.77
CA TYR A 69 10.43 -4.84 2.73
C TYR A 69 9.56 -6.09 2.62
N ALA A 70 9.06 -6.61 3.75
CA ALA A 70 8.15 -7.74 3.76
C ALA A 70 6.81 -7.41 3.09
N ASP A 71 6.20 -6.24 3.37
CA ASP A 71 4.94 -5.82 2.72
C ASP A 71 5.10 -5.68 1.20
N HIS A 72 6.24 -5.13 0.76
CA HIS A 72 6.59 -5.08 -0.65
C HIS A 72 6.77 -6.49 -1.26
N LEU A 73 7.51 -7.39 -0.60
CA LEU A 73 7.71 -8.77 -1.07
C LEU A 73 6.41 -9.56 -1.15
N VAL A 74 5.52 -9.47 -0.16
CA VAL A 74 4.22 -10.17 -0.21
C VAL A 74 3.22 -9.50 -1.16
N SER A 75 3.52 -8.33 -1.73
CA SER A 75 2.67 -7.74 -2.77
C SER A 75 2.72 -8.54 -4.09
N ASP A 76 3.87 -9.13 -4.44
CA ASP A 76 4.01 -10.07 -5.56
C ASP A 76 3.55 -11.49 -5.15
N PRO A 77 2.62 -12.12 -5.90
CA PRO A 77 2.13 -13.47 -5.58
C PRO A 77 3.20 -14.57 -5.52
N ARG A 78 4.33 -14.42 -6.21
CA ARG A 78 5.40 -15.44 -6.26
C ARG A 78 6.17 -15.49 -4.95
N SER A 79 6.56 -14.32 -4.42
CA SER A 79 7.20 -14.20 -3.11
C SER A 79 6.20 -14.40 -1.98
N ARG A 80 4.94 -13.95 -2.10
CA ARG A 80 3.89 -14.24 -1.10
C ARG A 80 3.76 -15.73 -0.79
N ARG A 81 3.76 -16.58 -1.83
CA ARG A 81 3.73 -18.05 -1.66
C ARG A 81 4.87 -18.61 -0.82
N MET A 82 6.04 -17.94 -0.78
CA MET A 82 7.18 -18.35 0.05
C MET A 82 6.97 -18.05 1.54
N PHE A 83 6.17 -17.01 1.86
CA PHE A 83 5.75 -16.74 3.23
C PHE A 83 4.61 -17.69 3.62
N GLU A 84 3.62 -17.88 2.74
CA GLU A 84 2.45 -18.75 2.98
C GLU A 84 2.81 -20.24 3.09
N SER A 85 3.88 -20.70 2.44
CA SER A 85 4.34 -22.10 2.52
C SER A 85 5.03 -22.47 3.84
N ARG A 86 5.23 -21.50 4.74
CA ARG A 86 5.97 -21.64 6.00
C ARG A 86 5.03 -21.21 7.13
N LYS A 87 4.68 -22.14 8.03
CA LYS A 87 3.57 -21.98 8.98
C LYS A 87 3.85 -20.86 9.98
N ASN A 88 5.04 -20.84 10.56
CA ASN A 88 5.42 -19.89 11.60
C ASN A 88 5.72 -18.51 11.01
N VAL A 89 6.36 -18.45 9.83
CA VAL A 89 6.53 -17.22 9.03
C VAL A 89 5.20 -16.62 8.62
N SER A 90 4.25 -17.43 8.13
CA SER A 90 2.90 -16.97 7.76
C SER A 90 2.16 -16.40 8.96
N ARG A 91 2.16 -17.12 10.10
CA ARG A 91 1.60 -16.64 11.38
C ARG A 91 2.19 -15.29 11.78
N TRP A 92 3.53 -15.23 11.91
CA TRP A 92 4.26 -14.01 12.25
C TRP A 92 3.90 -12.86 11.31
N TRP A 93 3.92 -13.09 10.00
CA TRP A 93 3.57 -12.06 9.01
C TRP A 93 2.15 -11.52 9.20
N HIS A 94 1.16 -12.39 9.44
CA HIS A 94 -0.20 -11.95 9.74
C HIS A 94 -0.27 -11.13 11.03
N ASP A 95 0.42 -11.54 12.10
CA ASP A 95 0.43 -10.85 13.38
C ASP A 95 1.10 -9.47 13.30
N VAL A 96 2.24 -9.35 12.61
CA VAL A 96 2.99 -8.08 12.52
C VAL A 96 2.39 -7.11 11.50
N SER A 97 1.90 -7.60 10.36
CA SER A 97 1.27 -6.76 9.33
C SER A 97 -0.18 -6.39 9.66
N GLY A 98 -0.84 -7.18 10.52
CA GLY A 98 -2.19 -6.95 11.03
C GLY A 98 -2.30 -5.85 12.08
N ARG A 99 -1.19 -5.29 12.57
CA ARG A 99 -1.17 -4.21 13.58
C ARG A 99 -1.70 -2.90 13.00
N ASP A 100 -2.57 -2.21 13.72
CA ASP A 100 -3.19 -0.96 13.24
C ASP A 100 -2.19 0.16 13.01
N THR A 101 -1.09 0.19 13.76
CA THR A 101 0.04 1.10 13.52
C THR A 101 0.70 0.86 12.16
N TRP A 102 0.84 -0.39 11.72
CA TRP A 102 1.36 -0.70 10.39
C TRP A 102 0.35 -0.36 9.29
N LYS A 103 -0.93 -0.71 9.49
CA LYS A 103 -2.02 -0.31 8.56
C LYS A 103 -2.02 1.20 8.35
N TYR A 104 -1.88 1.99 9.42
CA TYR A 104 -1.79 3.44 9.35
C TYR A 104 -0.58 3.91 8.53
N VAL A 105 0.63 3.37 8.77
CA VAL A 105 1.82 3.69 7.95
C VAL A 105 1.57 3.42 6.46
N LYS A 106 0.86 2.33 6.11
CA LYS A 106 0.48 2.05 4.72
C LYS A 106 -0.51 3.04 4.11
N THR A 107 -1.30 3.74 4.91
CA THR A 107 -2.12 4.87 4.41
C THR A 107 -1.26 6.09 4.06
N LEU A 108 -0.15 6.31 4.77
CA LEU A 108 0.77 7.43 4.52
C LEU A 108 1.66 7.23 3.28
N GLN A 109 1.97 5.97 2.96
CA GLN A 109 2.78 5.62 1.78
C GLN A 109 2.00 5.71 0.47
N ARG A 110 0.66 5.66 0.54
CA ARG A 110 -0.21 5.94 -0.61
C ARG A 110 -0.26 7.47 -0.78
N PRO A 111 -0.03 8.04 -1.97
CA PRO A 111 -0.34 9.44 -2.20
C PRO A 111 -1.83 9.66 -1.88
N PRO A 112 -2.22 10.74 -1.19
CA PRO A 112 -3.61 11.01 -0.90
C PRO A 112 -4.36 11.08 -2.24
N SER A 113 -5.42 10.28 -2.37
CA SER A 113 -6.25 10.26 -3.57
C SER A 113 -6.87 11.64 -3.75
N THR A 114 -6.34 12.39 -4.72
CA THR A 114 -6.94 13.65 -5.15
C THR A 114 -8.28 13.34 -5.81
N SER A 115 -9.35 14.00 -5.33
CA SER A 115 -10.77 13.73 -5.63
C SER A 115 -11.32 12.45 -4.95
N THR A 116 -12.58 12.37 -4.52
CA THR A 116 -13.75 13.24 -4.79
C THR A 116 -14.68 13.34 -3.59
N ASP A 117 -14.78 14.50 -2.94
CA ASP A 117 -15.85 14.81 -1.95
C ASP A 117 -16.23 16.32 -1.93
N ALA A 118 -15.88 17.05 -2.99
CA ALA A 118 -16.14 18.49 -3.14
C ALA A 118 -17.34 18.82 -4.07
N SER A 119 -18.18 17.84 -4.42
CA SER A 119 -19.28 18.01 -5.37
C SER A 119 -20.57 17.32 -4.91
N ALA A 120 -21.17 17.85 -3.84
CA ALA A 120 -22.50 17.40 -3.38
C ALA A 120 -23.37 18.50 -2.72
N LYS A 121 -22.92 19.76 -2.63
CA LYS A 121 -23.73 20.89 -2.09
C LYS A 121 -23.43 22.25 -2.73
N ASN A 122 -23.71 22.40 -4.02
CA ASN A 122 -24.25 23.67 -4.52
C ASN A 122 -25.01 23.46 -5.83
N GLY A 123 -26.31 23.76 -5.84
CA GLY A 123 -27.19 23.42 -6.94
C GLY A 123 -28.62 23.90 -6.73
N GLN A 124 -28.81 25.20 -6.53
CA GLN A 124 -30.15 25.80 -6.54
C GLN A 124 -30.13 27.21 -7.13
N LEU A 125 -31.00 27.38 -8.13
CA LEU A 125 -31.57 28.59 -8.77
C LEU A 125 -31.59 28.37 -10.30
N GLY A 126 -32.73 28.26 -10.97
CA GLY A 126 -34.12 28.15 -10.51
C GLY A 126 -35.10 28.22 -11.69
N GLN A 127 -36.37 27.84 -11.50
CA GLN A 127 -37.48 28.23 -12.40
C GLN A 127 -38.85 28.02 -11.73
N GLN A 128 -39.87 28.77 -12.18
CA GLN A 128 -41.20 28.95 -11.60
C GLN A 128 -42.20 29.22 -12.75
N GLN A 129 -43.52 29.02 -12.65
CA GLN A 129 -44.42 28.75 -11.51
C GLN A 129 -45.50 27.72 -11.91
N HIS A 130 -46.26 27.19 -10.93
CA HIS A 130 -47.74 27.24 -11.01
C HIS A 130 -48.40 26.97 -9.64
N LEU A 131 -49.53 27.66 -9.37
CA LEU A 131 -50.38 27.49 -8.18
C LEU A 131 -51.37 26.31 -8.32
N PRO A 132 -51.97 25.83 -7.21
CA PRO A 132 -53.29 26.36 -6.84
C PRO A 132 -53.50 26.73 -5.36
N SER A 133 -54.56 27.53 -5.14
CA SER A 133 -55.29 27.85 -3.89
C SER A 133 -55.85 26.59 -3.17
N SER A 134 -56.38 26.59 -1.93
CA SER A 134 -56.53 27.53 -0.80
C SER A 134 -57.17 26.74 0.37
N THR A 135 -56.96 27.10 1.65
CA THR A 135 -57.82 26.83 2.87
C THR A 135 -58.39 25.41 3.08
N ASP A 136 -58.29 24.70 4.22
CA ASP A 136 -57.65 24.90 5.55
C ASP A 136 -57.48 23.48 6.19
N GLY A 137 -57.16 23.22 7.47
CA GLY A 137 -57.00 24.05 8.67
C GLY A 137 -56.78 23.21 9.94
N HIS A 138 -56.63 23.87 11.09
CA HIS A 138 -56.36 23.30 12.43
C HIS A 138 -54.97 22.61 12.59
N GLY A 139 -54.20 22.75 13.66
CA GLY A 139 -54.36 23.61 14.84
C GLY A 139 -53.89 22.96 16.15
N VAL A 140 -52.59 22.90 16.45
CA VAL A 140 -52.07 22.68 17.82
C VAL A 140 -50.79 23.50 18.05
N LYS A 141 -50.80 24.37 19.07
CA LYS A 141 -49.59 24.99 19.64
C LYS A 141 -49.09 24.16 20.81
N THR A 142 -47.78 23.87 20.87
CA THR A 142 -47.08 23.71 22.15
C THR A 142 -45.69 24.34 22.05
N GLN A 143 -45.34 25.10 23.08
CA GLN A 143 -44.12 25.90 23.19
C GLN A 143 -43.26 25.35 24.33
N ARG A 144 -41.94 25.19 24.13
CA ARG A 144 -40.99 25.25 25.25
C ARG A 144 -39.62 25.74 24.83
N LEU A 145 -39.31 26.95 25.29
CA LEU A 145 -37.97 27.48 25.48
C LEU A 145 -37.28 26.72 26.63
N VAL A 146 -35.94 26.63 26.62
CA VAL A 146 -35.03 26.97 27.73
C VAL A 146 -33.59 26.84 27.22
N GLN A 147 -32.80 27.92 27.30
CA GLN A 147 -31.35 27.87 27.10
C GLN A 147 -30.67 27.02 28.17
N ASN A 148 -29.49 26.46 27.85
CA ASN A 148 -28.49 26.25 28.90
C ASN A 148 -27.06 26.41 28.33
N GLU A 149 -26.52 27.63 28.45
CA GLU A 149 -25.08 27.85 28.47
C GLU A 149 -24.65 28.18 29.90
N ARG A 150 -23.45 27.71 30.25
CA ARG A 150 -22.43 28.32 31.15
C ARG A 150 -21.99 27.52 32.39
N HIS A 151 -20.69 27.25 32.34
CA HIS A 151 -19.70 27.25 33.44
C HIS A 151 -19.74 26.08 34.42
N PHE A 152 -18.69 25.25 34.39
CA PHE A 152 -17.42 25.63 35.02
C PHE A 152 -16.27 25.56 34.01
#